data_AF-A0AA95ZC88-F1
#
_entry.id   AF-A0AA95ZC88-F1
#
_cell.length_a   1.000
_cell.length_b   1.000
_cell.length_c   1.000
_cell.angle_alpha   90.00
_cell.angle_beta   90.00
_cell.angle_gamma   90.00
#
_symmetry.space_group_name_H-M   'P 1'
#
loop_
_entity.id
_entity.type
_entity.pdbx_description
1 polymer ?
#
loop_
_entity_poly.entity_id
_entity_poly.type
_entity_poly.pdbx_seq_one_letter_code
_entity_poly.pdbx_strand_id
1 'polypeptide(L)'
;MDRILGANTIDLGGGRRGFRGKDTVAGVPGTELTAVWHNAVQEEIVQAVEAAGLVASSADLKQLLRTIQIFGGLPCTAGGTANALTITLTPARASWAELINVPLRILITATNTAAAVLGVTGLAGTKPFVTRSGAAAAPGDLLIGSIALAIYDGTNVQILGLSPSNLLGVPAKGSLLNIQIFKVAGSFTYTPTAGTKWISVQGAGAGAAGGGSQNTGGAGVSAGGGGSSGAVGTKVVTAGVVATAVTIGAAGVGSLGSVGGNGGATSFGALLTLPGGVGGNAGALTASIAVSGAVSVSGSPVGADYGSSGGGASPGLNLSSTSAISGNGGSSPFGSGGGGTGANGTYGSNGGNAGGNGAGGGGGVGINAGATLGGPGTPGILIIHEYAG
;
A
#
# COMPACT_ATOMS: atom_id res chain seq x y z
N MET A 1 55.64 -11.75 -26.84
CA MET A 1 56.87 -11.20 -26.23
C MET A 1 57.54 -12.32 -25.47
N ASP A 2 58.79 -12.62 -25.80
CA ASP A 2 59.50 -13.67 -25.08
C ASP A 2 59.99 -13.16 -23.72
N ARG A 3 59.58 -13.84 -22.64
CA ARG A 3 59.72 -13.34 -21.26
C ARG A 3 61.09 -13.67 -20.66
N ILE A 4 61.79 -14.63 -21.25
CA ILE A 4 62.96 -15.28 -20.66
C ILE A 4 64.05 -15.46 -21.71
N LEU A 5 65.27 -15.04 -21.37
CA LEU A 5 66.45 -15.33 -22.17
C LEU A 5 67.03 -16.71 -21.77
N GLY A 6 67.42 -17.51 -22.77
CA GLY A 6 68.10 -18.79 -22.55
C GLY A 6 67.20 -19.95 -22.07
N ALA A 7 67.84 -21.09 -21.76
CA ALA A 7 67.17 -22.36 -21.43
C ALA A 7 66.87 -22.55 -19.93
N ASN A 8 67.26 -21.60 -19.09
CA ASN A 8 67.21 -21.70 -17.63
C ASN A 8 65.80 -21.45 -17.10
N THR A 9 64.87 -22.35 -17.41
CA THR A 9 63.44 -22.19 -17.13
C THR A 9 62.87 -23.42 -16.46
N ILE A 10 61.71 -23.28 -15.84
CA ILE A 10 60.85 -24.41 -15.49
C ILE A 10 59.68 -24.46 -16.46
N ASP A 11 59.18 -25.66 -16.75
CA ASP A 11 57.95 -25.79 -17.53
C ASP A 11 56.75 -25.57 -16.61
N LEU A 12 55.90 -24.61 -16.99
CA LEU A 12 54.62 -24.33 -16.31
C LEU A 12 53.44 -25.07 -16.97
N GLY A 13 53.71 -25.88 -18.00
CA GLY A 13 52.71 -26.55 -18.83
C GLY A 13 52.21 -25.68 -19.97
N GLY A 14 51.68 -26.33 -21.02
CA GLY A 14 51.09 -25.63 -22.18
C GLY A 14 52.08 -24.78 -22.99
N GLY A 15 53.37 -25.15 -22.99
CA GLY A 15 54.43 -24.42 -23.69
C GLY A 15 54.91 -23.14 -22.99
N ARG A 16 54.53 -22.93 -21.72
CA ARG A 16 54.88 -21.73 -20.95
C ARG A 16 56.13 -21.97 -20.11
N ARG A 17 57.13 -21.11 -20.30
CA ARG A 17 58.36 -21.10 -19.51
C ARG A 17 58.18 -20.23 -18.25
N GLY A 18 58.56 -20.78 -17.10
CA GLY A 18 58.53 -20.14 -15.78
C GLY A 18 59.91 -19.87 -15.21
N PHE A 19 59.93 -19.06 -14.14
CA PHE A 19 61.14 -18.61 -13.48
C PHE A 19 61.65 -19.62 -12.45
N ARG A 20 62.96 -19.79 -12.36
CA ARG A 20 63.65 -20.56 -11.32
C ARG A 20 64.73 -19.74 -10.63
N GLY A 21 64.90 -19.96 -9.34
CA GLY A 21 65.99 -19.39 -8.56
C GLY A 21 67.36 -19.93 -9.01
N LYS A 22 68.41 -19.16 -8.77
CA LYS A 22 69.79 -19.63 -8.90
C LYS A 22 70.10 -20.54 -7.71
N ASP A 23 70.59 -21.74 -7.96
CA ASP A 23 71.15 -22.62 -6.93
C ASP A 23 72.65 -22.77 -7.18
N THR A 24 73.44 -22.04 -6.39
CA THR A 24 74.90 -22.07 -6.49
C THR A 24 75.51 -23.37 -5.96
N VAL A 25 74.82 -24.09 -5.08
CA VAL A 25 75.31 -25.34 -4.48
C VAL A 25 75.11 -26.50 -5.46
N ALA A 26 73.97 -26.54 -6.15
CA ALA A 26 73.67 -27.53 -7.18
C ALA A 26 74.16 -27.15 -8.59
N GLY A 27 74.82 -25.99 -8.76
CA GLY A 27 75.31 -25.52 -10.06
C GLY A 27 74.21 -25.13 -11.05
N VAL A 28 73.01 -24.82 -10.58
CA VAL A 28 71.86 -24.48 -11.42
C VAL A 28 71.77 -22.96 -11.64
N PRO A 29 71.95 -22.46 -12.87
CA PRO A 29 71.79 -21.04 -13.15
C PRO A 29 70.31 -20.62 -13.07
N GLY A 30 70.08 -19.43 -12.51
CA GLY A 30 68.74 -18.83 -12.43
C GLY A 30 68.21 -18.38 -13.79
N THR A 31 66.92 -18.09 -13.84
CA THR A 31 66.28 -17.57 -15.06
C THR A 31 66.70 -16.14 -15.35
N GLU A 32 67.11 -15.87 -16.59
CA GLU A 32 67.45 -14.53 -17.05
C GLU A 32 66.20 -13.86 -17.64
N LEU A 33 65.87 -12.68 -17.12
CA LEU A 33 64.70 -11.91 -17.51
C LEU A 33 65.10 -10.83 -18.51
N THR A 34 64.33 -10.67 -19.58
CA THR A 34 64.63 -9.67 -20.61
C THR A 34 64.25 -8.26 -20.14
N ALA A 35 65.05 -7.25 -20.51
CA ALA A 35 64.71 -5.85 -20.24
C ALA A 35 63.36 -5.45 -20.87
N VAL A 36 63.04 -6.02 -22.04
CA VAL A 36 61.77 -5.80 -22.73
C VAL A 36 60.58 -6.23 -21.86
N TRP A 37 60.66 -7.38 -21.18
CA TRP A 37 59.59 -7.84 -20.31
C TRP A 37 59.45 -6.98 -19.05
N HIS A 38 60.57 -6.64 -18.38
CA HIS A 38 60.54 -5.79 -17.20
C HIS A 38 59.98 -4.39 -17.49
N ASN A 39 60.42 -3.78 -18.58
CA ASN A 39 59.91 -2.48 -19.00
C ASN A 39 58.42 -2.57 -19.33
N ALA A 40 57.95 -3.62 -20.01
CA ALA A 40 56.53 -3.76 -20.32
C ALA A 40 55.65 -3.85 -19.06
N VAL A 41 56.08 -4.61 -18.05
CA VAL A 41 55.35 -4.72 -16.77
C VAL A 41 55.36 -3.40 -16.01
N GLN A 42 56.50 -2.71 -15.98
CA GLN A 42 56.60 -1.38 -15.37
C GLN A 42 55.66 -0.38 -16.05
N GLU A 43 55.68 -0.32 -17.38
CA GLU A 43 54.84 0.59 -18.17
C GLU A 43 53.35 0.27 -18.01
N GLU A 44 52.95 -1.00 -17.87
CA GLU A 44 51.55 -1.36 -17.60
C GLU A 44 51.06 -0.81 -16.25
N ILE A 45 51.90 -0.87 -15.22
CA ILE A 45 51.59 -0.31 -13.90
C ILE A 45 51.56 1.23 -13.95
N VAL A 46 52.55 1.85 -14.60
CA VAL A 46 52.63 3.32 -14.74
C VAL A 46 51.44 3.86 -15.53
N GLN A 47 51.09 3.24 -16.65
CA GLN A 47 49.92 3.63 -17.44
C GLN A 47 48.62 3.56 -16.65
N ALA A 48 48.44 2.54 -15.80
CA ALA A 48 47.27 2.47 -14.93
C ALA A 48 47.23 3.65 -13.94
N VAL A 49 48.37 3.99 -13.34
CA VAL A 49 48.49 5.11 -12.40
C VAL A 49 48.18 6.46 -13.07
N GLU A 50 48.76 6.70 -14.25
CA GLU A 50 48.53 7.92 -15.02
C GLU A 50 47.09 8.02 -15.51
N ALA A 51 46.49 6.90 -15.95
CA ALA A 51 45.08 6.85 -16.34
C ALA A 51 44.12 7.14 -15.19
N ALA A 52 44.52 6.89 -13.93
CA ALA A 52 43.79 7.30 -12.74
C ALA A 52 44.00 8.77 -12.36
N GLY A 53 44.74 9.55 -13.17
CA GLY A 53 45.06 10.96 -12.92
C GLY A 53 46.14 11.18 -11.86
N LEU A 54 46.87 10.12 -11.48
CA LEU A 54 47.98 10.20 -10.53
C LEU A 54 49.31 10.36 -11.28
N VAL A 55 50.31 10.99 -10.65
CA VAL A 55 51.67 11.08 -11.20
C VAL A 55 52.49 9.90 -10.71
N ALA A 56 53.05 9.12 -11.63
CA ALA A 56 53.90 8.00 -11.27
C ALA A 56 55.17 8.46 -10.54
N SER A 57 55.47 7.84 -9.40
CA SER A 57 56.62 8.19 -8.58
C SER A 57 57.29 6.95 -8.01
N SER A 58 58.62 6.88 -8.11
CA SER A 58 59.42 5.82 -7.48
C SER A 58 59.45 5.91 -5.95
N ALA A 59 59.11 7.07 -5.38
CA ALA A 59 59.00 7.26 -3.94
C ALA A 59 57.65 6.77 -3.38
N ASP A 60 56.68 6.43 -4.23
CA ASP A 60 55.32 6.07 -3.82
C ASP A 60 54.94 4.63 -4.18
N LEU A 61 55.09 3.73 -3.21
CA LEU A 61 54.76 2.31 -3.38
C LEU A 61 53.26 1.99 -3.27
N LYS A 62 52.38 3.00 -3.05
CA LYS A 62 50.93 2.81 -2.89
C LYS A 62 50.12 3.29 -4.09
N GLN A 63 50.77 3.85 -5.12
CA GLN A 63 50.11 4.40 -6.31
C GLN A 63 49.24 3.38 -7.08
N LEU A 64 49.70 2.13 -7.22
CA LEU A 64 48.91 1.06 -7.86
C LEU A 64 47.67 0.70 -7.02
N LEU A 65 47.79 0.67 -5.69
CA LEU A 65 46.66 0.41 -4.81
C LEU A 65 45.61 1.52 -4.89
N ARG A 66 46.03 2.79 -4.90
CA ARG A 66 45.10 3.93 -5.09
C ARG A 66 44.44 3.87 -6.46
N THR A 67 45.17 3.50 -7.49
CA THR A 67 44.64 3.29 -8.84
C THR A 67 43.52 2.25 -8.87
N ILE A 68 43.71 1.10 -8.22
CA ILE A 68 42.69 0.05 -8.11
C ILE A 68 41.46 0.57 -7.34
N GLN A 69 41.65 1.34 -6.27
CA GLN A 69 40.55 1.93 -5.50
C GLN A 69 39.79 2.99 -6.31
N ILE A 70 40.51 3.80 -7.09
CA ILE A 70 39.95 4.83 -7.97
C ILE A 70 39.14 4.18 -9.09
N PHE A 71 39.70 3.25 -9.86
CA PHE A 71 38.95 2.54 -10.91
C PHE A 71 37.86 1.62 -10.34
N GLY A 72 38.04 1.12 -9.11
CA GLY A 72 37.01 0.40 -8.37
C GLY A 72 35.80 1.26 -7.99
N GLY A 73 35.89 2.60 -8.10
CA GLY A 73 34.86 3.54 -7.66
C GLY A 73 34.45 4.65 -8.65
N LEU A 74 35.29 5.00 -9.64
CA LEU A 74 34.99 6.10 -10.56
C LEU A 74 33.99 5.69 -11.65
N PRO A 75 32.97 6.52 -11.91
CA PRO A 75 32.07 6.30 -13.04
C PRO A 75 32.71 6.77 -14.36
N CYS A 76 32.35 6.11 -15.45
CA CYS A 76 32.53 6.66 -16.79
C CYS A 76 31.41 7.65 -17.10
N THR A 77 31.75 8.84 -17.62
CA THR A 77 30.75 9.85 -17.99
C THR A 77 30.01 9.42 -19.26
N ALA A 78 28.68 9.40 -19.21
CA ALA A 78 27.87 9.11 -20.38
C ALA A 78 27.96 10.22 -21.43
N GLY A 79 28.25 9.83 -22.67
CA GLY A 79 28.01 10.63 -23.87
C GLY A 79 26.70 10.23 -24.56
N GLY A 80 26.52 10.69 -25.79
CA GLY A 80 25.35 10.36 -26.61
C GLY A 80 24.11 11.17 -26.25
N THR A 81 22.94 10.54 -26.36
CA THR A 81 21.63 11.15 -26.05
C THR A 81 21.00 10.50 -24.82
N ALA A 82 19.93 11.11 -24.30
CA ALA A 82 19.13 10.62 -23.18
C ALA A 82 18.71 9.13 -23.29
N ASN A 83 18.45 8.63 -24.50
CA ASN A 83 17.96 7.27 -24.73
C ASN A 83 18.98 6.39 -25.49
N ALA A 84 20.10 6.95 -25.92
CA ALA A 84 21.18 6.22 -26.58
C ALA A 84 22.50 6.71 -26.00
N LEU A 85 22.86 6.13 -24.86
CA LEU A 85 24.04 6.51 -24.09
C LEU A 85 25.28 5.84 -24.69
N THR A 86 26.40 6.54 -24.64
CA THR A 86 27.71 5.96 -24.97
C THR A 86 28.68 6.11 -23.81
N ILE A 87 29.56 5.13 -23.63
CA ILE A 87 30.66 5.22 -22.67
C ILE A 87 31.98 4.82 -23.33
N THR A 88 33.07 5.42 -22.86
CA THR A 88 34.43 5.01 -23.23
C THR A 88 35.07 4.38 -22.00
N LEU A 89 35.53 3.14 -22.15
CA LEU A 89 36.21 2.41 -21.09
C LEU A 89 37.73 2.51 -21.26
N THR A 90 38.44 2.62 -20.15
CA THR A 90 39.90 2.60 -20.09
C THR A 90 40.34 1.47 -19.14
N PRO A 91 41.12 0.48 -19.62
CA PRO A 91 41.52 0.28 -21.01
C PRO A 91 40.32 -0.08 -21.91
N ALA A 92 40.43 0.16 -23.21
CA ALA A 92 39.41 -0.22 -24.18
C ALA A 92 39.16 -1.74 -24.16
N ARG A 93 37.97 -2.16 -24.56
CA ARG A 93 37.57 -3.58 -24.63
C ARG A 93 37.44 -4.01 -26.08
N ALA A 94 37.78 -5.25 -26.37
CA ALA A 94 37.73 -5.78 -27.73
C ALA A 94 36.33 -6.30 -28.09
N SER A 95 35.50 -6.67 -27.10
CA SER A 95 34.15 -7.17 -27.34
C SER A 95 33.24 -7.05 -26.11
N TRP A 96 31.93 -7.17 -26.32
CA TRP A 96 30.94 -7.26 -25.23
C TRP A 96 31.13 -8.49 -24.34
N ALA A 97 31.74 -9.57 -24.85
CA ALA A 97 32.00 -10.77 -24.06
C ALA A 97 32.95 -10.50 -22.88
N GLU A 98 33.86 -9.52 -23.01
CA GLU A 98 34.76 -9.09 -21.94
C GLU A 98 34.06 -8.27 -20.84
N LEU A 99 32.82 -7.85 -21.09
CA LEU A 99 32.01 -7.05 -20.17
C LEU A 99 30.98 -7.87 -19.39
N ILE A 100 30.87 -9.17 -19.66
CA ILE A 100 29.95 -10.04 -18.93
C ILE A 100 30.35 -10.03 -17.44
N ASN A 101 29.38 -9.73 -16.57
CA ASN A 101 29.57 -9.60 -15.11
C ASN A 101 30.50 -8.46 -14.66
N VAL A 102 30.93 -7.58 -15.56
CA VAL A 102 31.72 -6.39 -15.19
C VAL A 102 30.78 -5.28 -14.70
N PRO A 103 30.94 -4.77 -13.47
CA PRO A 103 30.16 -3.64 -12.99
C PRO A 103 30.50 -2.37 -13.76
N LEU A 104 29.51 -1.82 -14.44
CA LEU A 104 29.59 -0.54 -15.13
C LEU A 104 29.00 0.55 -14.22
N ARG A 105 29.84 1.51 -13.83
CA ARG A 105 29.42 2.74 -13.14
C ARG A 105 29.36 3.84 -14.16
N ILE A 106 28.17 4.41 -14.37
CA ILE A 106 27.93 5.36 -15.46
C ILE A 106 27.36 6.64 -14.86
N LEU A 107 28.07 7.77 -15.01
CA LEU A 107 27.56 9.09 -14.63
C LEU A 107 26.62 9.56 -15.74
N ILE A 108 25.34 9.69 -15.41
CA ILE A 108 24.29 10.03 -16.37
C ILE A 108 24.29 11.54 -16.64
N THR A 109 24.37 11.92 -17.91
CA THR A 109 24.45 13.33 -18.35
C THR A 109 23.15 13.88 -18.93
N ALA A 110 22.17 13.02 -19.20
CA ALA A 110 20.82 13.40 -19.63
C ALA A 110 19.80 12.38 -19.12
N THR A 111 18.69 12.85 -18.55
CA THR A 111 17.63 11.97 -18.07
C THR A 111 16.96 11.26 -19.24
N ASN A 112 16.86 9.93 -19.19
CA ASN A 112 16.17 9.17 -20.24
C ASN A 112 14.67 9.50 -20.25
N THR A 113 14.12 9.65 -21.46
CA THR A 113 12.69 9.98 -21.68
C THR A 113 11.91 8.81 -22.29
N ALA A 114 12.60 7.70 -22.59
CA ALA A 114 12.05 6.45 -23.09
C ALA A 114 13.01 5.29 -22.73
N ALA A 115 12.78 4.11 -23.32
CA ALA A 115 13.72 2.99 -23.26
C ALA A 115 15.11 3.43 -23.72
N ALA A 116 16.12 3.11 -22.92
CA ALA A 116 17.49 3.51 -23.16
C ALA A 116 18.37 2.33 -23.57
N VAL A 117 19.39 2.60 -24.39
CA VAL A 117 20.43 1.64 -24.77
C VAL A 117 21.82 2.16 -24.44
N LEU A 118 22.76 1.25 -24.23
CA LEU A 118 24.18 1.54 -24.02
C LEU A 118 25.01 1.09 -25.23
N GLY A 119 25.78 2.01 -25.78
CA GLY A 119 26.92 1.73 -26.65
C GLY A 119 28.24 1.89 -25.89
N VAL A 120 29.25 1.10 -26.23
CA VAL A 120 30.61 1.25 -25.70
C VAL A 120 31.54 1.55 -26.87
N THR A 121 32.34 2.61 -26.76
CA THR A 121 33.26 3.05 -27.82
C THR A 121 34.19 1.92 -28.23
N GLY A 122 34.22 1.61 -29.54
CA GLY A 122 35.03 0.52 -30.12
C GLY A 122 34.33 -0.83 -30.19
N LEU A 123 33.14 -0.99 -29.60
CA LEU A 123 32.35 -2.22 -29.65
C LEU A 123 31.21 -2.09 -30.66
N ALA A 124 30.93 -3.16 -31.40
CA ALA A 124 29.81 -3.19 -32.34
C ALA A 124 28.46 -3.35 -31.62
N GLY A 125 27.47 -2.54 -32.02
CA GLY A 125 26.09 -2.61 -31.55
C GLY A 125 25.85 -1.97 -30.17
N THR A 126 24.58 -1.87 -29.80
CA THR A 126 24.12 -1.37 -28.49
C THR A 126 23.38 -2.46 -27.73
N LYS A 127 23.32 -2.33 -26.40
CA LYS A 127 22.61 -3.24 -25.50
C LYS A 127 21.57 -2.48 -24.69
N PRO A 128 20.34 -2.98 -24.53
CA PRO A 128 19.28 -2.26 -23.84
C PRO A 128 19.55 -2.21 -22.33
N PHE A 129 19.18 -1.10 -21.71
CA PHE A 129 19.06 -1.03 -20.26
C PHE A 129 17.78 -1.70 -19.80
N VAL A 130 17.89 -2.57 -18.80
CA VAL A 130 16.74 -3.23 -18.17
C VAL A 130 16.80 -3.09 -16.65
N THR A 131 15.64 -3.10 -16.01
CA THR A 131 15.53 -3.13 -14.55
C THR A 131 15.72 -4.56 -14.03
N ARG A 132 15.74 -4.74 -12.71
CA ARG A 132 15.84 -6.08 -12.08
C ARG A 132 14.72 -7.04 -12.51
N SER A 133 13.55 -6.54 -12.93
CA SER A 133 12.45 -7.39 -13.41
C SER A 133 12.62 -7.85 -14.85
N GLY A 134 13.66 -7.39 -15.55
CA GLY A 134 13.87 -7.63 -16.99
C GLY A 134 13.08 -6.70 -17.90
N ALA A 135 12.28 -5.78 -17.35
CA ALA A 135 11.61 -4.75 -18.14
C ALA A 135 12.63 -3.70 -18.65
N ALA A 136 12.39 -3.14 -19.84
CA ALA A 136 13.19 -2.03 -20.36
C ALA A 136 13.14 -0.83 -19.40
N ALA A 137 14.23 -0.07 -19.31
CA ALA A 137 14.29 1.15 -18.50
C ALA A 137 13.18 2.13 -18.91
N ALA A 138 12.40 2.61 -17.96
CA ALA A 138 11.33 3.58 -18.20
C ALA A 138 11.86 5.03 -18.07
N PRO A 139 11.12 6.03 -18.57
CA PRO A 139 11.51 7.44 -18.45
C PRO A 139 11.86 7.80 -17.00
N GLY A 140 13.04 8.38 -16.78
CA GLY A 140 13.52 8.77 -15.45
C GLY A 140 14.34 7.72 -14.70
N ASP A 141 14.46 6.48 -15.19
CA ASP A 141 15.29 5.44 -14.56
C ASP A 141 16.79 5.77 -14.52
N LEU A 142 17.26 6.52 -15.52
CA LEU A 142 18.61 7.04 -15.62
C LEU A 142 18.52 8.56 -15.43
N LEU A 143 18.66 9.04 -14.19
CA LEU A 143 18.49 10.46 -13.86
C LEU A 143 19.78 11.25 -14.09
N ILE A 144 19.71 12.40 -14.77
CA ILE A 144 20.85 13.32 -14.92
C ILE A 144 21.54 13.61 -13.59
N GLY A 145 22.89 13.56 -13.58
CA GLY A 145 23.72 13.77 -12.40
C GLY A 145 23.84 12.56 -11.47
N SER A 146 23.06 11.50 -11.67
CA SER A 146 23.18 10.26 -10.90
C SER A 146 24.24 9.32 -11.47
N ILE A 147 24.73 8.39 -10.64
CA ILE A 147 25.56 7.27 -11.08
C ILE A 147 24.67 6.03 -11.19
N ALA A 148 24.46 5.54 -12.42
CA ALA A 148 23.85 4.25 -12.66
C ALA A 148 24.89 3.14 -12.47
N LEU A 149 24.64 2.23 -11.54
CA LEU A 149 25.38 0.97 -11.43
C LEU A 149 24.64 -0.11 -12.22
N ALA A 150 25.29 -0.68 -13.23
CA ALA A 150 24.72 -1.71 -14.07
C ALA A 150 25.70 -2.85 -14.37
N ILE A 151 25.19 -4.02 -14.74
CA ILE A 151 25.98 -5.18 -15.19
C ILE A 151 25.47 -5.64 -16.56
N TYR A 152 26.37 -5.92 -17.49
CA TYR A 152 26.01 -6.64 -18.71
C TYR A 152 25.90 -8.15 -18.40
N ASP A 153 24.71 -8.72 -18.63
CA ASP A 153 24.37 -10.12 -18.32
C ASP A 153 24.62 -11.11 -19.48
N GLY A 154 25.19 -10.61 -20.60
CA GLY A 154 25.32 -11.35 -21.85
C GLY A 154 24.26 -11.00 -22.90
N THR A 155 23.15 -10.37 -22.50
CA THR A 155 22.08 -9.91 -23.40
C THR A 155 21.74 -8.44 -23.20
N ASN A 156 21.52 -8.02 -21.95
CA ASN A 156 21.07 -6.69 -21.55
C ASN A 156 22.00 -6.07 -20.51
N VAL A 157 21.90 -4.77 -20.34
CA VAL A 157 22.59 -4.00 -19.28
C VAL A 157 21.61 -3.83 -18.11
N GLN A 158 21.74 -4.67 -17.09
CA GLN A 158 20.85 -4.69 -15.93
C GLN A 158 21.23 -3.61 -14.93
N ILE A 159 20.29 -2.70 -14.63
CA ILE A 159 20.43 -1.66 -13.61
C ILE A 159 20.28 -2.30 -12.22
N LEU A 160 21.29 -2.15 -11.36
CA LEU A 160 21.32 -2.75 -10.01
C LEU A 160 20.84 -1.81 -8.90
N GLY A 161 20.74 -0.51 -9.17
CA GLY A 161 20.28 0.51 -8.21
C GLY A 161 18.77 0.64 -8.09
N LEU A 162 18.32 1.42 -7.11
CA LEU A 162 16.94 1.90 -7.03
C LEU A 162 16.71 2.90 -8.18
N SER A 163 16.17 2.44 -9.30
CA SER A 163 15.66 3.35 -10.32
C SER A 163 14.27 3.84 -9.91
N PRO A 164 13.83 5.06 -10.28
CA PRO A 164 12.46 5.51 -10.04
C PRO A 164 11.37 4.51 -10.45
N SER A 165 11.54 3.70 -11.50
CA SER A 165 10.58 2.62 -11.82
C SER A 165 10.58 1.46 -10.83
N ASN A 166 11.61 1.35 -9.99
CA ASN A 166 11.67 0.44 -8.85
C ASN A 166 11.07 1.06 -7.56
N LEU A 167 10.75 2.37 -7.54
CA LEU A 167 10.30 3.09 -6.34
C LEU A 167 8.98 3.87 -6.51
N LEU A 168 8.54 4.13 -7.74
CA LEU A 168 7.32 4.89 -8.07
C LEU A 168 6.60 4.19 -9.24
N GLY A 169 5.43 3.61 -8.97
CA GLY A 169 4.52 3.07 -10.00
C GLY A 169 4.32 1.56 -10.00
N VAL A 170 5.15 0.80 -9.29
CA VAL A 170 4.78 -0.56 -8.85
C VAL A 170 4.51 -0.46 -7.36
N PRO A 171 3.23 -0.36 -6.96
CA PRO A 171 2.92 -0.42 -5.54
C PRO A 171 3.52 -1.71 -5.00
N ALA A 172 4.31 -1.61 -3.93
CA ALA A 172 4.89 -2.79 -3.29
C ALA A 172 3.76 -3.80 -3.04
N LYS A 173 4.01 -5.09 -3.28
CA LYS A 173 3.01 -6.15 -3.12
C LYS A 173 2.23 -5.98 -1.82
N GLY A 174 0.91 -5.83 -1.90
CA GLY A 174 0.03 -5.62 -0.75
C GLY A 174 -0.08 -4.19 -0.22
N SER A 175 0.49 -3.18 -0.89
CA SER A 175 0.32 -1.77 -0.50
C SER A 175 -1.09 -1.26 -0.77
N LEU A 176 -1.55 -0.33 0.08
CA LEU A 176 -2.82 0.36 -0.05
C LEU A 176 -2.74 1.36 -1.21
N LEU A 177 -3.61 1.21 -2.20
CA LEU A 177 -3.72 2.05 -3.38
C LEU A 177 -4.65 3.23 -3.18
N ASN A 178 -5.83 2.97 -2.61
CA ASN A 178 -6.89 3.96 -2.48
C ASN A 178 -7.90 3.55 -1.39
N ILE A 179 -8.68 4.50 -0.91
CA ILE A 179 -9.85 4.28 -0.04
C ILE A 179 -11.06 4.98 -0.67
N GLN A 180 -12.08 4.20 -1.04
CA GLN A 180 -13.34 4.74 -1.52
C GLN A 180 -14.42 4.62 -0.43
N ILE A 181 -15.13 5.72 -0.13
CA ILE A 181 -16.12 5.76 0.95
C ILE A 181 -17.49 6.16 0.39
N PHE A 182 -18.49 5.32 0.65
CA PHE A 182 -19.89 5.55 0.31
C PHE A 182 -20.70 5.63 1.60
N LYS A 183 -21.28 6.79 1.91
CA LYS A 183 -21.93 7.05 3.22
C LYS A 183 -23.24 7.84 3.15
N VAL A 184 -23.67 8.20 1.95
CA VAL A 184 -24.95 8.87 1.68
C VAL A 184 -25.90 7.82 1.16
N ALA A 185 -27.14 7.78 1.65
CA ALA A 185 -28.13 6.80 1.20
C ALA A 185 -28.39 6.92 -0.31
N GLY A 186 -28.51 5.77 -0.98
CA GLY A 186 -28.74 5.71 -2.42
C GLY A 186 -27.99 4.59 -3.11
N SER A 187 -28.03 4.62 -4.44
CA SER A 187 -27.37 3.65 -5.31
C SER A 187 -26.19 4.30 -6.04
N PHE A 188 -25.06 3.60 -6.03
CA PHE A 188 -23.80 4.03 -6.60
C PHE A 188 -23.13 2.87 -7.35
N THR A 189 -22.04 3.16 -8.03
CA THR A 189 -21.17 2.13 -8.62
C THR A 189 -19.77 2.31 -8.09
N TYR A 190 -19.23 1.27 -7.44
CA TYR A 190 -17.82 1.18 -7.14
C TYR A 190 -17.06 0.87 -8.43
N THR A 191 -16.03 1.66 -8.73
CA THR A 191 -15.13 1.45 -9.87
C THR A 191 -13.71 1.28 -9.33
N PRO A 192 -13.05 0.12 -9.51
CA PRO A 192 -11.72 -0.11 -8.96
C PRO A 192 -10.69 0.86 -9.51
N THR A 193 -9.81 1.40 -8.67
CA THR A 193 -8.63 2.14 -9.16
C THR A 193 -7.75 1.21 -9.98
N ALA A 194 -7.18 1.71 -11.08
CA ALA A 194 -6.24 0.96 -11.89
C ALA A 194 -5.11 0.39 -11.02
N GLY A 195 -4.84 -0.92 -11.15
CA GLY A 195 -3.85 -1.63 -10.34
C GLY A 195 -4.41 -2.39 -9.13
N THR A 196 -5.69 -2.20 -8.78
CA THR A 196 -6.34 -2.96 -7.70
C THR A 196 -6.36 -4.45 -8.00
N LYS A 197 -5.92 -5.28 -7.05
CA LYS A 197 -5.92 -6.75 -7.16
C LYS A 197 -6.79 -7.43 -6.11
N TRP A 198 -6.86 -6.86 -4.92
CA TRP A 198 -7.76 -7.30 -3.87
C TRP A 198 -8.31 -6.10 -3.10
N ILE A 199 -9.47 -6.28 -2.49
CA ILE A 199 -10.16 -5.24 -1.72
C ILE A 199 -10.62 -5.78 -0.37
N SER A 200 -10.68 -4.88 0.61
CA SER A 200 -11.41 -5.10 1.87
C SER A 200 -12.57 -4.12 1.94
N VAL A 201 -13.79 -4.66 1.91
CA VAL A 201 -15.05 -3.91 1.95
C VAL A 201 -15.62 -4.01 3.35
N GLN A 202 -15.56 -2.94 4.12
CA GLN A 202 -16.08 -2.87 5.49
C GLN A 202 -17.25 -1.89 5.55
N GLY A 203 -18.25 -2.16 6.39
CA GLY A 203 -19.25 -1.13 6.66
C GLY A 203 -20.37 -1.52 7.61
N ALA A 204 -21.47 -0.77 7.51
CA ALA A 204 -22.68 -0.98 8.27
C ALA A 204 -23.96 -0.76 7.45
N GLY A 205 -25.00 -1.53 7.77
CA GLY A 205 -26.39 -1.21 7.42
C GLY A 205 -26.82 0.11 8.06
N ALA A 206 -27.91 0.71 7.58
CA ALA A 206 -28.44 1.93 8.20
C ALA A 206 -29.04 1.64 9.57
N GLY A 207 -28.99 2.60 10.48
CA GLY A 207 -29.65 2.47 11.78
C GLY A 207 -31.14 2.78 11.68
N ALA A 208 -31.93 2.18 12.57
CA ALA A 208 -33.36 2.40 12.66
C ALA A 208 -33.73 3.60 13.52
N ALA A 209 -34.96 4.08 13.41
CA ALA A 209 -35.48 5.06 14.34
C ALA A 209 -35.92 4.43 15.67
N GLY A 210 -35.91 5.22 16.73
CA GLY A 210 -36.60 4.86 17.97
C GLY A 210 -38.12 4.84 17.79
N GLY A 211 -38.80 4.18 18.71
CA GLY A 211 -40.25 4.21 18.83
C GLY A 211 -40.73 5.52 19.41
N GLY A 212 -41.88 6.00 18.92
CA GLY A 212 -42.56 7.15 19.51
C GLY A 212 -43.26 6.80 20.82
N SER A 213 -43.68 7.82 21.57
CA SER A 213 -44.59 7.63 22.69
C SER A 213 -46.04 7.85 22.24
N GLN A 214 -46.94 6.96 22.66
CA GLN A 214 -48.38 7.14 22.43
C GLN A 214 -48.87 8.40 23.18
N ASN A 215 -49.95 9.00 22.69
CA ASN A 215 -50.63 10.10 23.40
C ASN A 215 -51.11 9.58 24.76
N THR A 216 -50.61 10.15 25.83
CA THR A 216 -50.91 9.65 27.17
C THR A 216 -52.12 10.32 27.81
N GLY A 217 -52.66 11.37 27.18
CA GLY A 217 -53.73 12.20 27.76
C GLY A 217 -53.31 12.73 29.14
N GLY A 218 -54.18 13.38 29.91
CA GLY A 218 -53.78 13.84 31.26
C GLY A 218 -53.56 12.74 32.31
N ALA A 219 -53.44 11.46 31.92
CA ALA A 219 -53.44 10.33 32.84
C ALA A 219 -52.62 9.12 32.36
N GLY A 220 -51.30 9.25 32.24
CA GLY A 220 -50.42 8.11 32.05
C GLY A 220 -49.03 8.42 31.50
N VAL A 221 -48.27 7.35 31.27
CA VAL A 221 -46.92 7.37 30.71
C VAL A 221 -46.77 6.43 29.52
N SER A 222 -45.89 6.80 28.60
CA SER A 222 -45.50 6.01 27.45
C SER A 222 -44.05 6.33 27.11
N ALA A 223 -43.19 5.33 27.06
CA ALA A 223 -41.80 5.47 26.66
C ALA A 223 -41.45 4.50 25.53
N GLY A 224 -41.03 5.04 24.39
CA GLY A 224 -40.60 4.24 23.25
C GLY A 224 -39.25 3.57 23.47
N GLY A 225 -39.05 2.43 22.82
CA GLY A 225 -37.75 1.77 22.75
C GLY A 225 -36.81 2.51 21.77
N GLY A 226 -35.50 2.37 21.96
CA GLY A 226 -34.54 2.86 20.97
C GLY A 226 -34.55 2.00 19.70
N GLY A 227 -34.14 2.58 18.57
CA GLY A 227 -33.91 1.85 17.32
C GLY A 227 -32.54 1.20 17.32
N SER A 228 -32.41 -0.01 16.77
CA SER A 228 -31.11 -0.69 16.70
C SER A 228 -30.20 -0.07 15.64
N SER A 229 -28.89 -0.28 15.76
CA SER A 229 -27.97 -0.02 14.64
C SER A 229 -28.14 -1.08 13.55
N GLY A 230 -27.59 -0.78 12.36
CA GLY A 230 -27.49 -1.76 11.28
C GLY A 230 -26.41 -2.79 11.54
N ALA A 231 -26.50 -3.93 10.84
CA ALA A 231 -25.48 -4.98 10.89
C ALA A 231 -24.13 -4.46 10.40
N VAL A 232 -23.05 -5.03 10.92
CA VAL A 232 -21.68 -4.64 10.59
C VAL A 232 -20.93 -5.83 10.04
N GLY A 233 -20.05 -5.59 9.08
CA GLY A 233 -19.25 -6.67 8.54
C GLY A 233 -18.19 -6.20 7.56
N THR A 234 -17.26 -7.11 7.33
CA THR A 234 -16.19 -6.96 6.35
C THR A 234 -16.18 -8.15 5.41
N LYS A 235 -15.96 -7.86 4.13
CA LYS A 235 -15.72 -8.84 3.06
C LYS A 235 -14.38 -8.56 2.41
N VAL A 236 -13.52 -9.56 2.37
CA VAL A 236 -12.26 -9.57 1.63
C VAL A 236 -12.49 -10.26 0.28
N VAL A 237 -12.17 -9.55 -0.81
CA VAL A 237 -12.23 -10.08 -2.16
C VAL A 237 -10.81 -10.16 -2.69
N THR A 238 -10.28 -11.37 -2.81
CA THR A 238 -8.86 -11.63 -3.09
C THR A 238 -8.51 -11.72 -4.58
N ALA A 239 -9.51 -11.81 -5.46
CA ALA A 239 -9.35 -11.84 -6.90
C ALA A 239 -10.66 -11.41 -7.59
N GLY A 240 -10.59 -11.12 -8.91
CA GLY A 240 -11.78 -10.80 -9.70
C GLY A 240 -12.44 -9.47 -9.32
N VAL A 241 -11.67 -8.51 -8.81
CA VAL A 241 -12.17 -7.18 -8.46
C VAL A 241 -12.60 -6.46 -9.73
N VAL A 242 -13.90 -6.18 -9.83
CA VAL A 242 -14.53 -5.50 -10.96
C VAL A 242 -15.48 -4.41 -10.47
N ALA A 243 -15.95 -3.56 -11.38
CA ALA A 243 -16.98 -2.59 -11.06
C ALA A 243 -18.20 -3.29 -10.45
N THR A 244 -18.68 -2.78 -9.31
CA THR A 244 -19.70 -3.45 -8.50
C THR A 244 -20.73 -2.43 -8.03
N ALA A 245 -22.01 -2.81 -8.09
CA ALA A 245 -23.09 -1.96 -7.58
C ALA A 245 -22.96 -1.75 -6.06
N VAL A 246 -23.17 -0.53 -5.60
CA VAL A 246 -23.16 -0.17 -4.18
C VAL A 246 -24.53 0.38 -3.82
N THR A 247 -25.14 -0.14 -2.76
CA THR A 247 -26.34 0.46 -2.16
C THR A 247 -26.02 0.86 -0.74
N ILE A 248 -26.27 2.12 -0.40
CA ILE A 248 -26.20 2.60 0.99
C ILE A 248 -27.62 2.72 1.52
N GLY A 249 -27.90 2.00 2.62
CA GLY A 249 -29.22 2.00 3.25
C GLY A 249 -29.62 3.38 3.76
N ALA A 250 -30.89 3.72 3.60
CA ALA A 250 -31.48 4.92 4.18
C ALA A 250 -31.71 4.77 5.69
N ALA A 251 -31.57 5.86 6.43
CA ALA A 251 -31.88 5.88 7.86
C ALA A 251 -33.35 5.54 8.13
N GLY A 252 -33.61 4.86 9.24
CA GLY A 252 -34.96 4.74 9.77
C GLY A 252 -35.51 6.10 10.19
N VAL A 253 -36.77 6.35 9.86
CA VAL A 253 -37.47 7.62 10.16
C VAL A 253 -38.33 7.47 11.40
N GLY A 254 -38.25 8.45 12.30
CA GLY A 254 -39.07 8.50 13.51
C GLY A 254 -40.56 8.63 13.18
N SER A 255 -41.39 7.92 13.93
CA SER A 255 -42.85 7.97 13.77
C SER A 255 -43.53 8.40 15.08
N LEU A 256 -44.64 9.13 14.95
CA LEU A 256 -45.36 9.72 16.09
C LEU A 256 -46.19 8.65 16.79
N GLY A 257 -45.92 8.38 18.06
CA GLY A 257 -46.65 7.37 18.86
C GLY A 257 -46.74 5.98 18.25
N SER A 258 -45.79 5.65 17.38
CA SER A 258 -45.78 4.43 16.57
C SER A 258 -44.38 3.81 16.56
N VAL A 259 -44.28 2.58 16.06
CA VAL A 259 -43.00 1.89 15.88
C VAL A 259 -42.09 2.72 14.99
N GLY A 260 -40.81 2.82 15.34
CA GLY A 260 -39.81 3.51 14.53
C GLY A 260 -39.63 2.85 13.16
N GLY A 261 -39.28 3.63 12.14
CA GLY A 261 -38.94 3.07 10.84
C GLY A 261 -37.67 2.22 10.91
N ASN A 262 -37.65 1.08 10.22
CA ASN A 262 -36.46 0.25 10.05
C ASN A 262 -35.39 0.99 9.23
N GLY A 263 -34.13 0.67 9.47
CA GLY A 263 -33.03 1.09 8.62
C GLY A 263 -33.00 0.28 7.32
N GLY A 264 -32.58 0.90 6.23
CA GLY A 264 -32.30 0.22 4.96
C GLY A 264 -31.03 -0.63 5.02
N ALA A 265 -31.00 -1.70 4.23
CA ALA A 265 -29.80 -2.51 4.05
C ALA A 265 -28.73 -1.78 3.21
N THR A 266 -27.46 -2.02 3.54
CA THR A 266 -26.30 -1.56 2.78
C THR A 266 -25.67 -2.76 2.08
N SER A 267 -25.30 -2.66 0.81
CA SER A 267 -24.74 -3.78 0.05
C SER A 267 -23.63 -3.40 -0.93
N PHE A 268 -22.72 -4.35 -1.13
CA PHE A 268 -21.71 -4.35 -2.17
C PHE A 268 -22.00 -5.50 -3.13
N GLY A 269 -22.78 -5.21 -4.17
CA GLY A 269 -23.36 -6.20 -5.07
C GLY A 269 -24.07 -7.31 -4.30
N ALA A 270 -23.89 -8.55 -4.75
CA ALA A 270 -24.31 -9.75 -4.02
C ALA A 270 -23.25 -10.27 -3.04
N LEU A 271 -22.06 -9.66 -2.99
CA LEU A 271 -20.91 -10.17 -2.23
C LEU A 271 -21.01 -9.86 -0.73
N LEU A 272 -21.65 -8.75 -0.38
CA LEU A 272 -21.86 -8.34 1.00
C LEU A 272 -23.22 -7.64 1.11
N THR A 273 -24.05 -8.10 2.03
CA THR A 273 -25.27 -7.39 2.45
C THR A 273 -25.27 -7.23 3.96
N LEU A 274 -25.45 -5.99 4.40
CA LEU A 274 -25.51 -5.60 5.79
C LEU A 274 -26.94 -5.12 6.09
N PRO A 275 -27.79 -5.96 6.70
CA PRO A 275 -29.16 -5.58 7.06
C PRO A 275 -29.20 -4.29 7.87
N GLY A 276 -30.22 -3.45 7.62
CA GLY A 276 -30.46 -2.27 8.44
C GLY A 276 -31.03 -2.63 9.82
N GLY A 277 -31.02 -1.66 10.72
CA GLY A 277 -31.56 -1.79 12.06
C GLY A 277 -33.07 -2.05 12.06
N VAL A 278 -33.57 -2.59 13.17
CA VAL A 278 -35.01 -2.72 13.44
C VAL A 278 -35.47 -1.55 14.30
N GLY A 279 -36.61 -0.97 13.94
CA GLY A 279 -37.22 0.14 14.65
C GLY A 279 -37.57 -0.20 16.09
N GLY A 280 -37.40 0.77 16.98
CA GLY A 280 -37.86 0.64 18.36
C GLY A 280 -39.38 0.57 18.42
N ASN A 281 -39.94 -0.29 19.28
CA ASN A 281 -41.39 -0.33 19.44
C ASN A 281 -41.90 0.95 20.11
N ALA A 282 -43.12 1.34 19.74
CA ALA A 282 -43.82 2.43 20.39
C ALA A 282 -43.96 2.15 21.90
N GLY A 283 -43.92 3.19 22.70
CA GLY A 283 -44.26 3.09 24.11
C GLY A 283 -45.74 2.73 24.26
N ALA A 284 -46.04 1.65 24.96
CA ALA A 284 -47.40 1.34 25.39
C ALA A 284 -47.85 2.32 26.48
N LEU A 285 -49.02 2.92 26.30
CA LEU A 285 -49.66 3.73 27.34
C LEU A 285 -50.02 2.85 28.54
N THR A 286 -49.47 3.18 29.70
CA THR A 286 -49.88 2.60 30.99
C THR A 286 -49.66 3.59 32.13
N ALA A 287 -50.32 3.37 33.26
CA ALA A 287 -50.10 4.12 34.50
C ALA A 287 -49.25 3.34 35.52
N SER A 288 -48.79 2.14 35.13
CA SER A 288 -48.06 1.21 36.00
C SER A 288 -46.64 0.95 35.49
N ILE A 289 -45.82 0.34 36.35
CA ILE A 289 -44.46 -0.07 35.98
C ILE A 289 -44.53 -1.09 34.83
N ALA A 290 -43.83 -0.81 33.74
CA ALA A 290 -43.79 -1.68 32.58
C ALA A 290 -42.56 -1.43 31.71
N VAL A 291 -42.11 -2.48 31.01
CA VAL A 291 -41.34 -2.30 29.77
C VAL A 291 -42.34 -1.86 28.71
N SER A 292 -42.30 -0.58 28.35
CA SER A 292 -43.30 0.03 27.48
C SER A 292 -42.88 0.07 26.01
N GLY A 293 -41.58 0.04 25.70
CA GLY A 293 -41.08 0.02 24.33
C GLY A 293 -40.02 -1.06 24.14
N ALA A 294 -40.42 -2.23 23.62
CA ALA A 294 -39.51 -3.33 23.33
C ALA A 294 -38.52 -3.01 22.20
N VAL A 295 -37.37 -3.68 22.19
CA VAL A 295 -36.32 -3.50 21.18
C VAL A 295 -36.04 -4.80 20.43
N SER A 296 -35.41 -4.67 19.27
CA SER A 296 -34.89 -5.77 18.48
C SER A 296 -33.51 -5.38 17.93
N VAL A 297 -32.83 -6.30 17.26
CA VAL A 297 -31.55 -6.04 16.57
C VAL A 297 -31.72 -6.31 15.08
N SER A 298 -30.80 -5.79 14.26
CA SER A 298 -30.76 -6.16 12.85
C SER A 298 -30.46 -7.65 12.65
N GLY A 299 -30.77 -8.16 11.46
CA GLY A 299 -30.34 -9.51 11.06
C GLY A 299 -28.82 -9.62 10.90
N SER A 300 -28.32 -10.85 10.86
CA SER A 300 -26.90 -11.12 10.60
C SER A 300 -26.48 -10.67 9.19
N PRO A 301 -25.22 -10.20 9.01
CA PRO A 301 -24.69 -9.85 7.70
C PRO A 301 -24.60 -11.11 6.81
N VAL A 302 -24.85 -10.94 5.52
CA VAL A 302 -24.76 -12.01 4.52
C VAL A 302 -23.53 -11.77 3.65
N GLY A 303 -22.72 -12.81 3.47
CA GLY A 303 -21.51 -12.77 2.62
C GLY A 303 -20.26 -12.18 3.28
N ALA A 304 -20.38 -11.62 4.49
CA ALA A 304 -19.24 -11.14 5.28
C ALA A 304 -18.32 -12.31 5.69
N ASP A 305 -17.01 -12.07 5.69
CA ASP A 305 -16.05 -13.04 6.23
C ASP A 305 -15.96 -12.92 7.76
N TYR A 306 -16.19 -11.72 8.29
CA TYR A 306 -16.39 -11.46 9.70
C TYR A 306 -17.34 -10.28 9.90
N GLY A 307 -18.18 -10.35 10.92
CA GLY A 307 -19.20 -9.35 11.20
C GLY A 307 -20.19 -9.80 12.27
N SER A 308 -21.17 -8.95 12.56
CA SER A 308 -22.22 -9.22 13.53
C SER A 308 -23.51 -8.53 13.13
N SER A 309 -24.62 -8.95 13.74
CA SER A 309 -25.81 -8.10 13.83
C SER A 309 -25.46 -6.74 14.45
N GLY A 310 -26.35 -5.77 14.27
CA GLY A 310 -26.22 -4.44 14.82
C GLY A 310 -26.26 -4.44 16.34
N GLY A 311 -25.67 -3.42 16.93
CA GLY A 311 -25.77 -3.13 18.35
C GLY A 311 -27.22 -2.94 18.77
N GLY A 312 -27.59 -3.59 19.88
CA GLY A 312 -28.89 -3.45 20.50
C GLY A 312 -29.16 -2.05 21.01
N ALA A 313 -30.44 -1.69 21.03
CA ALA A 313 -30.95 -0.51 21.69
C ALA A 313 -31.42 -0.84 23.12
N SER A 314 -31.76 0.17 23.91
CA SER A 314 -32.42 -0.02 25.21
C SER A 314 -33.94 0.06 25.07
N PRO A 315 -34.71 -0.68 25.89
CA PRO A 315 -36.16 -0.53 25.92
C PRO A 315 -36.60 0.77 26.58
N GLY A 316 -37.86 1.17 26.34
CA GLY A 316 -38.54 2.19 27.13
C GLY A 316 -39.11 1.59 28.42
N LEU A 317 -39.01 2.34 29.52
CA LEU A 317 -39.42 1.92 30.86
C LEU A 317 -40.38 2.96 31.46
N ASN A 318 -41.57 2.51 31.79
CA ASN A 318 -42.53 3.26 32.60
C ASN A 318 -42.28 2.89 34.08
N LEU A 319 -42.12 3.90 34.94
CA LEU A 319 -41.72 3.72 36.36
C LEU A 319 -42.87 4.05 37.33
N SER A 320 -43.81 4.90 36.89
CA SER A 320 -45.05 5.23 37.60
C SER A 320 -46.02 5.89 36.62
N SER A 321 -47.19 6.33 37.08
CA SER A 321 -48.12 7.15 36.28
C SER A 321 -47.58 8.55 35.92
N THR A 322 -46.42 8.96 36.46
CA THR A 322 -45.81 10.28 36.23
C THR A 322 -44.33 10.22 35.91
N SER A 323 -43.73 9.04 35.74
CA SER A 323 -42.29 8.90 35.54
C SER A 323 -41.97 7.82 34.51
N ALA A 324 -41.11 8.14 33.55
CA ALA A 324 -40.68 7.21 32.51
C ALA A 324 -39.32 7.61 31.93
N ILE A 325 -38.61 6.62 31.39
CA ILE A 325 -37.33 6.77 30.67
C ILE A 325 -37.44 5.99 29.36
N SER A 326 -37.21 6.65 28.23
CA SER A 326 -37.18 6.01 26.91
C SER A 326 -35.83 5.41 26.59
N GLY A 327 -35.84 4.51 25.60
CA GLY A 327 -34.66 3.75 25.21
C GLY A 327 -33.59 4.57 24.47
N ASN A 328 -32.32 4.33 24.78
CA ASN A 328 -31.21 4.78 23.94
C ASN A 328 -31.16 3.95 22.65
N GLY A 329 -30.83 4.59 21.54
CA GLY A 329 -30.60 3.93 20.26
C GLY A 329 -29.30 3.12 20.26
N GLY A 330 -29.22 2.11 19.39
CA GLY A 330 -28.04 1.25 19.25
C GLY A 330 -26.89 1.97 18.53
N SER A 331 -25.69 1.92 19.11
CA SER A 331 -24.46 2.42 18.47
C SER A 331 -23.93 1.44 17.43
N SER A 332 -23.17 1.97 16.47
CA SER A 332 -22.38 1.19 15.52
C SER A 332 -20.89 1.56 15.68
N PRO A 333 -19.95 0.81 15.09
CA PRO A 333 -18.53 1.22 15.03
C PRO A 333 -18.30 2.57 14.33
N PHE A 334 -19.28 3.09 13.59
CA PHE A 334 -19.19 4.30 12.79
C PHE A 334 -20.13 5.42 13.26
N GLY A 335 -20.85 5.23 14.38
CA GLY A 335 -21.85 6.18 14.83
C GLY A 335 -22.36 5.91 16.23
N SER A 336 -22.76 6.97 16.91
CA SER A 336 -23.35 6.91 18.25
C SER A 336 -24.87 6.84 18.17
N GLY A 337 -25.46 5.91 18.93
CA GLY A 337 -26.91 5.83 19.10
C GLY A 337 -27.49 7.13 19.67
N GLY A 338 -28.72 7.44 19.29
CA GLY A 338 -29.45 8.60 19.80
C GLY A 338 -29.82 8.43 21.27
N GLY A 339 -29.71 9.51 22.06
CA GLY A 339 -30.06 9.47 23.47
C GLY A 339 -31.55 9.23 23.71
N GLY A 340 -31.87 8.39 24.69
CA GLY A 340 -33.20 8.33 25.29
C GLY A 340 -33.49 9.60 26.10
N THR A 341 -34.76 9.78 26.47
CA THR A 341 -35.25 10.92 27.25
C THR A 341 -36.00 10.40 28.47
N GLY A 342 -35.89 11.09 29.61
CA GLY A 342 -36.56 10.68 30.84
C GLY A 342 -36.94 11.88 31.69
N ALA A 343 -38.08 11.79 32.36
CA ALA A 343 -38.62 12.88 33.16
C ALA A 343 -39.59 12.38 34.24
N ASN A 344 -39.96 13.29 35.15
CA ASN A 344 -41.06 13.13 36.10
C ASN A 344 -42.06 14.27 35.94
N GLY A 345 -43.35 14.02 36.21
CA GLY A 345 -44.45 14.97 36.03
C GLY A 345 -44.87 15.09 34.57
N THR A 346 -45.62 16.14 34.22
CA THR A 346 -46.08 16.37 32.84
C THR A 346 -44.89 16.71 31.93
N TYR A 347 -44.59 15.86 30.95
CA TYR A 347 -43.43 16.01 30.08
C TYR A 347 -43.64 15.29 28.75
N GLY A 348 -43.23 15.91 27.65
CA GLY A 348 -43.20 15.28 26.33
C GLY A 348 -41.90 15.64 25.63
N SER A 349 -41.15 14.64 25.18
CA SER A 349 -39.95 14.85 24.38
C SER A 349 -39.81 13.80 23.30
N ASN A 350 -39.29 14.24 22.16
CA ASN A 350 -38.89 13.35 21.09
C ASN A 350 -37.61 12.61 21.48
N GLY A 351 -37.41 11.44 20.90
CA GLY A 351 -36.14 10.72 21.05
C GLY A 351 -34.98 11.47 20.41
N GLY A 352 -33.78 11.29 20.97
CA GLY A 352 -32.57 11.89 20.43
C GLY A 352 -32.22 11.30 19.06
N ASN A 353 -31.80 12.16 18.14
CA ASN A 353 -31.29 11.74 16.84
C ASN A 353 -29.97 10.97 17.01
N ALA A 354 -29.76 9.95 16.19
CA ALA A 354 -28.47 9.28 16.11
C ALA A 354 -27.41 10.14 15.40
N GLY A 355 -26.12 9.83 15.65
CA GLY A 355 -24.98 10.50 15.03
C GLY A 355 -24.09 9.53 14.24
N GLY A 356 -23.34 10.05 13.26
CA GLY A 356 -22.44 9.23 12.43
C GLY A 356 -23.17 8.37 11.40
N ASN A 357 -22.78 7.11 11.24
CA ASN A 357 -23.35 6.17 10.28
C ASN A 357 -23.81 4.87 10.93
N GLY A 358 -24.91 4.31 10.41
CA GLY A 358 -25.47 3.02 10.82
C GLY A 358 -26.00 2.95 12.26
N ALA A 359 -26.11 4.07 12.97
CA ALA A 359 -26.55 4.14 14.35
C ALA A 359 -28.06 4.38 14.46
N GLY A 360 -28.69 3.77 15.46
CA GLY A 360 -30.13 3.88 15.68
C GLY A 360 -30.51 5.05 16.58
N GLY A 361 -31.71 5.61 16.39
CA GLY A 361 -32.21 6.76 17.16
C GLY A 361 -32.82 6.38 18.51
N GLY A 362 -32.90 7.34 19.44
CA GLY A 362 -33.50 7.16 20.76
C GLY A 362 -35.04 7.11 20.72
N GLY A 363 -35.67 6.52 21.74
CA GLY A 363 -37.12 6.49 21.87
C GLY A 363 -37.69 7.83 22.37
N GLY A 364 -38.94 8.14 22.02
CA GLY A 364 -39.68 9.28 22.57
C GLY A 364 -40.30 8.98 23.94
N VAL A 365 -40.54 10.02 24.75
CA VAL A 365 -41.26 9.90 26.02
C VAL A 365 -42.47 10.84 26.06
N GLY A 366 -43.57 10.35 26.60
CA GLY A 366 -44.79 11.11 26.86
C GLY A 366 -45.31 10.78 28.26
N ILE A 367 -45.51 11.82 29.08
CA ILE A 367 -46.03 11.74 30.44
C ILE A 367 -47.07 12.83 30.58
N ASN A 368 -48.32 12.42 30.74
CA ASN A 368 -49.47 13.31 30.71
C ASN A 368 -49.46 14.30 29.53
N ALA A 369 -48.99 13.87 28.36
CA ALA A 369 -48.63 14.71 27.22
C ALA A 369 -49.14 14.13 25.89
N GLY A 370 -49.06 14.93 24.83
CA GLY A 370 -49.30 14.46 23.46
C GLY A 370 -48.28 13.40 23.03
N ALA A 371 -48.59 12.70 21.94
CA ALA A 371 -47.69 11.72 21.36
C ALA A 371 -46.35 12.38 20.95
N THR A 372 -45.25 11.63 21.04
CA THR A 372 -43.91 12.10 20.63
C THR A 372 -43.25 11.19 19.62
N LEU A 373 -42.28 11.74 18.89
CA LEU A 373 -41.51 11.03 17.87
C LEU A 373 -40.38 10.25 18.52
N GLY A 374 -40.05 9.08 17.97
CA GLY A 374 -38.71 8.53 18.15
C GLY A 374 -37.69 9.33 17.33
N GLY A 375 -36.44 9.34 17.77
CA GLY A 375 -35.33 9.93 17.03
C GLY A 375 -35.03 9.12 15.76
N PRO A 376 -34.70 9.77 14.63
CA PRO A 376 -34.24 9.09 13.44
C PRO A 376 -32.88 8.41 13.66
N GLY A 377 -32.65 7.33 12.91
CA GLY A 377 -31.34 6.69 12.79
C GLY A 377 -30.41 7.45 11.83
N THR A 378 -29.28 6.84 11.47
CA THR A 378 -28.35 7.36 10.46
C THR A 378 -28.17 6.41 9.28
N PRO A 379 -27.83 6.94 8.08
CA PRO A 379 -27.62 6.12 6.89
C PRO A 379 -26.44 5.14 7.07
N GLY A 380 -26.44 4.07 6.29
CA GLY A 380 -25.35 3.10 6.30
C GLY A 380 -24.03 3.64 5.75
N ILE A 381 -23.02 2.78 5.67
CA ILE A 381 -21.70 3.13 5.14
C ILE A 381 -21.01 1.91 4.53
N LEU A 382 -20.22 2.13 3.49
CA LEU A 382 -19.16 1.22 3.04
C LEU A 382 -17.85 1.99 2.89
N ILE A 383 -16.77 1.37 3.33
CA ILE A 383 -15.37 1.81 3.22
C ILE A 383 -14.64 0.68 2.48
N ILE A 384 -14.10 1.01 1.31
CA ILE A 384 -13.43 0.05 0.44
C ILE A 384 -11.96 0.41 0.38
N HIS A 385 -11.12 -0.43 0.96
CA HIS A 385 -9.68 -0.33 0.86
C HIS A 385 -9.22 -1.14 -0.35
N GLU A 386 -8.48 -0.49 -1.25
CA GLU A 386 -7.97 -1.10 -2.47
C GLU A 386 -6.48 -1.37 -2.34
N TYR A 387 -6.05 -2.55 -2.74
CA TYR A 387 -4.66 -2.96 -2.58
C TYR A 387 -4.06 -3.50 -3.88
N ALA A 388 -2.75 -3.27 -4.02
CA ALA A 388 -1.96 -3.85 -5.08
C ALA A 388 -1.63 -5.32 -4.82
N GLY A 389 -1.34 -6.04 -5.90
CA GLY A 389 -0.96 -7.47 -5.87
C GLY A 389 0.52 -7.72 -5.68
#